data_AF-X1KIB8-F1
#
_entry.id   AF-X1KIB8-F1
#
_cell.length_a   1.000
_cell.length_b   1.000
_cell.length_c   1.000
_cell.angle_alpha   90.00
_cell.angle_beta   90.00
_cell.angle_gamma   90.00
#
_symmetry.space_group_name_H-M   'P 1'
#
loop_
_entity.id
_entity.type
_entity.pdbx_description
1 polymer ?
#
loop_
_entity_poly.entity_id
_entity_poly.type
_entity_poly.pdbx_seq_one_letter_code
_entity_poly.pdbx_strand_id
1 'polypeptide(L)' 'MHFIRGEAIFENRHDAGRQLAQKLSEFKGQPVIVLAIPNGGVPVALEVALALEANLALIISRKIPLPQ' A
#
# COMPACT_ATOMS: atom_id res chain seq x y z
N MET A 1 -18.61 -17.57 -10.08
CA MET A 1 -17.13 -17.57 -10.11
C MET A 1 -16.65 -18.10 -8.77
N HIS A 2 -16.15 -19.32 -8.73
CA HIS A 2 -15.65 -19.94 -7.50
C HIS A 2 -14.16 -19.59 -7.39
N PHE A 3 -13.83 -18.59 -6.58
CA PHE A 3 -12.43 -18.35 -6.22
C PHE A 3 -12.04 -19.45 -5.24
N ILE A 4 -11.14 -20.35 -5.66
CA ILE A 4 -10.44 -21.21 -4.71
C ILE A 4 -9.66 -20.27 -3.80
N ARG A 5 -10.11 -20.15 -2.55
CA ARG A 5 -9.45 -19.33 -1.55
C ARG A 5 -8.15 -20.06 -1.19
N GLY A 6 -7.07 -19.73 -1.90
CA GLY A 6 -5.72 -20.09 -1.45
C GLY A 6 -5.53 -19.58 -0.03
N GLU A 7 -4.61 -20.19 0.72
CA GLU A 7 -4.26 -19.71 2.05
C GLU A 7 -3.98 -18.20 2.02
N ALA A 8 -4.58 -17.48 2.97
CA ALA A 8 -4.42 -16.03 3.04
C ALA A 8 -2.97 -15.71 3.41
N ILE A 9 -2.23 -15.10 2.47
CA ILE A 9 -0.82 -14.71 2.65
C ILE A 9 -0.65 -13.67 3.78
N PHE A 10 -1.68 -12.87 4.03
CA PHE A 10 -1.71 -11.84 5.06
C PHE A 10 -2.99 -11.96 5.89
N GLU A 11 -2.90 -11.66 7.18
CA GLU A 11 -4.06 -11.69 8.09
C GLU A 11 -5.06 -10.57 7.77
N ASN A 12 -4.54 -9.38 7.43
CA ASN A 12 -5.31 -8.20 7.05
C ASN A 12 -4.41 -7.19 6.32
N ARG A 13 -4.98 -6.04 5.95
CA ARG A 13 -4.23 -4.98 5.23
C ARG A 13 -3.13 -4.33 6.07
N HIS A 14 -3.29 -4.26 7.39
CA HIS A 14 -2.24 -3.75 8.28
C HIS A 14 -1.07 -4.75 8.37
N ASP A 15 -1.36 -6.05 8.44
CA ASP A 15 -0.33 -7.09 8.38
C ASP A 15 0.46 -7.02 7.06
N ALA A 16 -0.24 -6.94 5.92
CA ALA A 16 0.41 -6.71 4.63
C ALA A 16 1.29 -5.45 4.61
N GLY A 17 0.83 -4.36 5.24
CA GLY A 17 1.57 -3.11 5.37
C GLY A 17 2.84 -3.25 6.20
N ARG A 18 2.77 -3.91 7.36
CA ARG A 18 3.95 -4.17 8.21
C ARG A 18 4.99 -5.03 7.50
N GLN A 19 4.55 -6.10 6.81
CA GLN A 19 5.45 -6.96 6.04
C GLN A 19 6.06 -6.23 4.84
N LEU A 20 5.30 -5.36 4.17
CA LEU A 20 5.82 -4.51 3.09
C LEU A 20 6.84 -3.49 3.62
N ALA A 21 6.55 -2.85 4.75
CA ALA A 21 7.44 -1.88 5.37
C ALA A 21 8.82 -2.47 5.70
N GLN A 22 8.88 -3.71 6.19
CA GLN A 22 10.15 -4.41 6.45
C GLN A 22 11.00 -4.54 5.18
N LYS A 23 10.37 -4.87 4.04
CA LYS A 23 11.05 -4.99 2.75
C LYS A 23 11.51 -3.65 2.18
N LEU A 24 10.89 -2.55 2.59
CA LEU A 24 11.22 -1.19 2.16
C LEU A 24 12.16 -0.46 3.13
N SER A 25 12.73 -1.16 4.12
CA SER A 25 13.55 -0.56 5.19
C SER A 25 14.74 0.27 4.69
N GLU A 26 15.26 -0.01 3.49
CA GLU A 26 16.31 0.78 2.86
C GLU A 26 15.93 2.25 2.64
N PHE A 27 14.64 2.55 2.48
CA PHE A 27 14.12 3.90 2.26
C PHE A 27 13.91 4.71 3.55
N LYS A 28 14.14 4.10 4.71
CA LYS A 28 13.93 4.77 6.00
C LYS A 28 14.84 6.00 6.12
N GLY A 29 14.26 7.16 6.43
CA GLY A 29 14.98 8.43 6.56
C GLY A 29 15.43 9.06 5.23
N GLN A 30 15.07 8.46 4.09
CA GLN A 30 15.25 9.07 2.77
C GLN A 30 14.12 10.07 2.47
N PRO A 31 14.32 11.03 1.55
CA PRO A 31 13.29 12.00 1.17
C PRO A 31 12.21 11.38 0.28
N VAL A 32 11.42 10.47 0.84
CA VAL A 32 10.35 9.73 0.14
C VAL A 32 8.96 10.14 0.63
N ILE A 33 7.96 9.92 -0.22
CA ILE A 33 6.55 10.08 0.11
C ILE A 33 5.81 8.78 -0.20
N VAL A 34 4.92 8.38 0.71
CA VAL A 34 4.04 7.22 0.51
C VAL A 34 2.71 7.74 -0.03
N LEU A 35 2.30 7.23 -1.20
CA LEU A 35 1.03 7.60 -1.85
C LEU A 35 0.07 6.41 -1.85
N ALA A 36 -1.08 6.55 -1.17
CA ALA A 36 -2.09 5.51 -1.09
C ALA A 36 -3.19 5.68 -2.14
N ILE A 37 -3.55 4.60 -2.84
CA ILE A 37 -4.77 4.54 -3.64
C ILE A 37 -5.92 4.09 -2.74
N PRO A 38 -6.99 4.89 -2.58
CA PRO A 38 -8.14 4.51 -1.76
C PRO A 38 -8.95 3.35 -2.34
N ASN A 39 -9.71 2.61 -1.53
CA ASN A 39 -9.78 2.65 -0.06
C ASN A 39 -8.86 1.61 0.59
N GLY A 40 -8.66 0.47 -0.08
CA GLY A 40 -7.90 -0.64 0.46
C GLY A 40 -6.40 -0.42 0.55
N GLY A 41 -5.83 0.53 -0.19
CA GLY A 41 -4.40 0.86 -0.10
C GLY A 41 -4.05 1.67 1.14
N VAL A 42 -5.01 2.38 1.74
CA VAL A 42 -4.76 3.31 2.86
C VAL A 42 -4.22 2.58 4.10
N PRO A 43 -4.83 1.47 4.58
CA PRO A 43 -4.31 0.77 5.75
C PRO A 43 -2.92 0.17 5.52
N VAL A 44 -2.59 -0.21 4.28
CA VAL A 44 -1.26 -0.75 3.93
C VAL A 44 -0.23 0.39 3.95
N ALA A 45 -0.55 1.50 3.30
CA ALA A 45 0.32 2.66 3.16
C ALA A 45 0.62 3.35 4.51
N LEU A 46 -0.34 3.33 5.45
CA LEU A 46 -0.13 3.88 6.79
C LEU A 46 1.02 3.17 7.52
N GLU A 47 1.03 1.84 7.53
CA GLU A 47 2.09 1.05 8.16
C GLU A 47 3.46 1.33 7.52
N VAL A 48 3.49 1.47 6.19
CA VAL A 48 4.72 1.82 5.45
C VAL A 48 5.20 3.22 5.80
N ALA A 49 4.32 4.22 5.79
CA ALA A 49 4.67 5.60 6.09
C ALA A 49 5.23 5.76 7.52
N LEU A 50 4.60 5.10 8.50
CA LEU A 50 5.06 5.09 9.89
C LEU A 50 6.45 4.47 10.02
N ALA A 51 6.68 3.32 9.37
CA ALA A 51 7.96 2.62 9.46
C ALA A 51 9.11 3.35 8.75
N LEU A 52 8.82 4.02 7.64
CA LEU A 52 9.82 4.78 6.87
C LEU A 52 10.07 6.20 7.39
N GLU A 53 9.28 6.65 8.37
CA GLU A 53 9.27 8.03 8.87
C GLU A 53 8.98 9.03 7.72
N ALA A 54 8.08 8.63 6.82
CA ALA A 54 7.77 9.32 5.58
C ALA A 54 6.38 9.97 5.62
N ASN A 55 6.19 11.02 4.82
CA ASN A 55 4.89 11.65 4.64
C ASN A 55 3.93 10.69 3.90
N LEU A 56 2.67 10.67 4.33
CA LEU A 56 1.59 9.92 3.67
C LEU A 56 0.61 10.88 3.00
N ALA A 57 0.28 10.61 1.74
CA ALA A 57 -0.80 11.29 1.03
C ALA A 57 -1.65 10.31 0.20
N LEU A 58 -2.82 10.76 -0.24
CA LEU A 58 -3.71 10.00 -1.11
C LEU A 58 -3.46 10.36 -2.58
N ILE A 59 -3.55 9.37 -3.47
CA ILE A 59 -3.58 9.58 -4.92
C ILE A 59 -4.83 8.95 -5.51
N ILE A 60 -5.66 9.78 -6.16
CA ILE A 60 -6.90 9.35 -6.79
C ILE A 60 -6.60 8.99 -8.25
N SER A 61 -6.44 7.70 -8.52
CA SER A 61 -6.28 7.20 -9.88
C SER A 61 -7.64 6.90 -10.51
N ARG A 62 -7.83 7.29 -11.78
CA ARG A 62 -8.93 6.82 -12.62
C ARG A 62 -8.40 6.26 -13.93
N LYS A 63 -9.05 5.23 -14.45
CA LYS A 63 -8.77 4.71 -15.79
C LYS A 63 -9.12 5.80 -16.81
N ILE A 64 -8.24 6.00 -17.80
CA ILE A 64 -8.53 6.84 -18.97
C ILE A 64 -9.20 5.95 -20.02
N PRO A 65 -10.43 6.26 -20.47
CA PRO A 65 -11.09 5.51 -21.55
C PRO A 65 -10.36 5.73 -22.88
N LEU A 66 -10.49 4.81 -23.84
CA LEU A 66 -10.01 5.05 -25.20
C LEU A 66 -10.75 6.25 -25.81
N PRO A 67 -10.05 7.11 -26.57
CA PRO A 67 -10.72 8.14 -27.38
C PRO A 67 -11.60 7.47 -28.45
N GLN A 68 -12.72 8.13 -28.78
CA GLN A 68 -13.57 7.72 -29.89
C GLN A 68 -12.87 7.92 -31.23
#